data_AF-A0A1G9V523-F1
#
_entry.id   AF-A0A1G9V523-F1
#
_cell.length_a   1.000
_cell.length_b   1.000
_cell.length_c   1.000
_cell.angle_alpha   90.00
_cell.angle_beta   90.00
_cell.angle_gamma   90.00
#
_symmetry.space_group_name_H-M   'P 1'
#
loop_
_entity.id
_entity.type
_entity.pdbx_description
1 polymer ?
#
loop_
_entity_poly.entity_id
_entity_poly.type
_entity_poly.pdbx_seq_one_letter_code
_entity_poly.pdbx_strand_id
1 'polypeptide(L)'
;MKRVNISSGAVWEDIVGYSRAVRIGNQIEISGTTSVDGEIVIGKGDLYSQTIFIFQKIEKILREAGASMNDIVRTRMYVTDISKWEEAGRAHAEFFRNIKPATSMIEVSRLIDPELLIEIEVTAIIQE
;
A
#
# COMPACT_ATOMS: atom_id res chain seq x y z
N MET A 1 -15.52 18.60 -7.83
CA MET A 1 -14.39 17.77 -8.30
C MET A 1 -14.93 16.44 -8.81
N LYS A 2 -14.43 15.94 -9.94
CA LYS A 2 -14.84 14.63 -10.52
C LYS A 2 -14.15 13.51 -9.74
N ARG A 3 -14.91 12.48 -9.33
CA ARG A 3 -14.36 11.25 -8.75
C ARG A 3 -13.84 10.35 -9.87
N VAL A 4 -12.67 9.77 -9.66
CA VAL A 4 -12.08 8.75 -10.54
C VAL A 4 -11.76 7.53 -9.70
N ASN A 5 -12.31 6.38 -10.07
CA ASN A 5 -11.94 5.10 -9.50
C ASN A 5 -10.89 4.46 -10.41
N ILE A 6 -9.81 3.96 -9.82
CA ILE A 6 -8.74 3.24 -10.49
C ILE A 6 -8.86 1.79 -10.06
N SER A 7 -8.85 0.89 -11.05
CA SER A 7 -8.98 -0.55 -10.84
C SER A 7 -7.68 -1.25 -11.20
N SER A 8 -7.32 -2.30 -10.44
CA SER A 8 -6.24 -3.21 -10.81
C SER A 8 -6.71 -4.38 -11.68
N GLY A 9 -8.02 -4.52 -11.91
CA GLY A 9 -8.62 -5.67 -12.59
C GLY A 9 -8.69 -6.94 -11.71
N ALA A 10 -8.37 -6.84 -10.42
CA ALA A 10 -8.52 -7.96 -9.50
C ALA A 10 -10.01 -8.31 -9.31
N VAL A 11 -10.34 -9.61 -9.41
CA VAL A 11 -11.73 -10.11 -9.30
C VAL A 11 -12.43 -9.69 -8.00
N TRP A 12 -11.66 -9.49 -6.94
CA TRP A 12 -12.16 -9.08 -5.62
C TRP A 12 -12.71 -7.66 -5.61
N GLU A 13 -12.27 -6.78 -6.51
CA GLU A 13 -12.76 -5.39 -6.56
C GLU A 13 -14.27 -5.35 -6.83
N ASP A 14 -14.74 -6.18 -7.77
CA ASP A 14 -16.16 -6.29 -8.11
C ASP A 14 -16.93 -7.15 -7.09
N ILE A 15 -16.34 -8.22 -6.58
CA ILE A 15 -16.99 -9.13 -5.62
C ILE A 15 -17.20 -8.46 -4.25
N VAL A 16 -16.19 -7.73 -3.76
CA VAL A 16 -16.21 -7.10 -2.44
C VAL A 16 -16.70 -5.65 -2.50
N GLY A 17 -16.50 -4.97 -3.63
CA GLY A 17 -16.98 -3.60 -3.83
C GLY A 17 -15.98 -2.53 -3.39
N TYR A 18 -14.71 -2.64 -3.80
CA TYR A 18 -13.68 -1.63 -3.57
C TYR A 18 -12.94 -1.30 -4.88
N SER A 19 -12.28 -0.14 -4.93
CA SER A 19 -11.37 0.22 -6.03
C SER A 19 -9.92 0.13 -5.57
N ARG A 20 -8.99 -0.17 -6.48
CA ARG A 20 -7.55 -0.16 -6.16
C ARG A 20 -7.11 1.19 -5.60
N ALA A 21 -7.61 2.27 -6.20
CA ALA A 21 -7.52 3.62 -5.66
C ALA A 21 -8.72 4.47 -6.04
N VAL A 22 -8.95 5.54 -5.29
CA VAL A 22 -9.95 6.56 -5.59
C VAL A 22 -9.28 7.92 -5.55
N ARG A 23 -9.46 8.71 -6.62
CA ARG A 23 -9.04 10.10 -6.68
C ARG A 23 -10.25 11.03 -6.69
N ILE A 24 -10.22 12.05 -5.84
CA ILE A 24 -11.20 13.16 -5.85
C ILE A 24 -10.43 14.47 -5.76
N GLY A 25 -10.42 15.25 -6.85
CA GLY A 25 -9.61 16.46 -6.93
C GLY A 25 -8.13 16.15 -6.85
N ASN A 26 -7.48 16.70 -5.82
CA ASN A 26 -6.05 16.55 -5.56
C ASN A 26 -5.72 15.44 -4.54
N GLN A 27 -6.72 14.78 -3.95
CA GLN A 27 -6.52 13.70 -2.99
C GLN A 27 -6.68 12.34 -3.65
N ILE A 28 -5.77 11.42 -3.33
CA ILE A 28 -5.76 10.04 -3.79
C ILE A 28 -5.69 9.13 -2.57
N GLU A 29 -6.65 8.21 -2.45
CA GLU A 29 -6.65 7.15 -1.45
C GLU A 29 -6.39 5.81 -2.15
N ILE A 30 -5.36 5.11 -1.72
CA ILE A 30 -5.04 3.75 -2.17
C ILE A 30 -5.49 2.78 -1.08
N SER A 31 -6.32 1.82 -1.46
CA SER A 31 -6.85 0.79 -0.57
C SER A 31 -5.72 -0.03 0.07
N GLY A 32 -6.05 -0.88 1.04
CA GLY A 32 -5.12 -1.85 1.60
C GLY A 32 -4.43 -2.68 0.51
N THR A 33 -3.09 -2.67 0.51
CA THR A 33 -2.25 -3.34 -0.49
C THR A 33 -1.41 -4.39 0.19
N THR A 34 -1.52 -5.63 -0.30
CA THR A 34 -0.79 -6.80 0.18
C THR A 34 0.14 -7.34 -0.90
N SER A 35 1.06 -8.22 -0.47
CA SER A 35 2.12 -8.78 -1.31
C SER A 35 1.67 -9.98 -2.16
N VAL A 36 0.64 -9.77 -2.98
CA VAL A 36 0.08 -10.77 -3.90
C VAL A 36 0.28 -10.34 -5.34
N ASP A 37 0.76 -11.25 -6.19
CA ASP A 37 0.78 -11.12 -7.65
C ASP A 37 -0.05 -12.26 -8.28
N GLY A 38 -1.19 -11.92 -8.88
CA GLY A 38 -2.20 -12.91 -9.27
C GLY A 38 -2.72 -13.67 -8.04
N GLU A 39 -2.35 -14.95 -7.93
CA GLU A 39 -2.71 -15.83 -6.81
C GLU A 39 -1.50 -16.16 -5.91
N ILE A 40 -0.33 -15.60 -6.18
CA ILE A 40 0.93 -15.95 -5.53
C ILE A 40 1.31 -14.89 -4.51
N VAL A 41 1.54 -15.29 -3.26
CA VAL A 41 2.17 -14.44 -2.26
C VAL A 41 3.67 -14.32 -2.56
N ILE A 42 4.12 -13.09 -2.80
CA ILE A 42 5.53 -12.75 -3.05
C ILE A 42 6.21 -12.47 -1.71
N GLY A 43 7.40 -13.03 -1.47
CA GLY A 43 8.13 -12.81 -0.21
C GLY A 43 7.56 -13.59 0.98
N LYS A 44 7.14 -14.86 0.78
CA LYS A 44 6.62 -15.71 1.87
C LYS A 44 7.62 -15.78 3.03
N GLY A 45 7.16 -15.46 4.24
CA GLY A 45 7.99 -15.48 5.44
C GLY A 45 9.00 -14.33 5.58
N ASP A 46 9.03 -13.38 4.64
CA ASP A 46 9.97 -12.24 4.61
C ASP A 46 9.19 -10.92 4.59
N LEU A 47 9.12 -10.26 5.75
CA LEU A 47 8.36 -9.03 5.93
C LEU A 47 8.96 -7.87 5.13
N TYR A 48 10.29 -7.81 5.04
CA TYR A 48 10.98 -6.80 4.23
C TYR A 48 10.62 -6.95 2.74
N SER A 49 10.74 -8.16 2.18
CA SER A 49 10.43 -8.40 0.76
C SER A 49 8.96 -8.13 0.43
N GLN A 50 8.03 -8.50 1.31
CA GLN A 50 6.61 -8.15 1.15
C GLN A 50 6.40 -6.63 1.13
N THR A 51 7.06 -5.91 2.04
CA THR A 51 6.95 -4.46 2.14
C THR A 51 7.49 -3.76 0.88
N ILE A 52 8.65 -4.20 0.36
CA ILE A 52 9.22 -3.67 -0.89
C ILE A 52 8.25 -3.86 -2.06
N PHE A 53 7.72 -5.08 -2.22
CA PHE A 53 6.82 -5.40 -3.31
C PHE A 53 5.51 -4.59 -3.24
N ILE A 54 4.95 -4.40 -2.04
CA ILE A 54 3.77 -3.57 -1.83
C ILE A 54 4.03 -2.11 -2.26
N PHE A 55 5.17 -1.52 -1.88
CA PHE A 55 5.47 -0.14 -2.30
C PHE A 55 5.72 -0.01 -3.80
N GLN A 56 6.29 -1.02 -4.46
CA GLN A 56 6.39 -1.05 -5.93
C GLN A 56 5.01 -1.09 -6.61
N LYS A 57 4.03 -1.82 -6.03
CA LYS A 57 2.64 -1.81 -6.51
C LYS A 57 1.99 -0.44 -6.30
N ILE A 58 2.14 0.14 -5.12
CA ILE A 58 1.64 1.48 -4.79
C ILE A 58 2.20 2.52 -5.77
N GLU A 59 3.48 2.46 -6.10
CA GLU A 59 4.09 3.39 -7.05
C GLU A 59 3.45 3.29 -8.44
N LYS A 60 3.16 2.08 -8.93
CA LYS A 60 2.43 1.87 -10.21
C LYS A 60 1.05 2.51 -10.16
N ILE A 61 0.29 2.29 -9.08
CA ILE A 61 -1.06 2.82 -8.88
C ILE A 61 -1.04 4.35 -8.82
N LEU A 62 -0.05 4.94 -8.13
CA LEU A 62 0.12 6.40 -8.07
C LEU A 62 0.37 6.99 -9.45
N ARG A 63 1.22 6.37 -10.27
CA ARG A 63 1.47 6.83 -11.64
C ARG A 63 0.19 6.83 -12.49
N GLU A 64 -0.62 5.78 -12.40
CA GLU A 64 -1.94 5.71 -13.05
C GLU A 64 -2.89 6.81 -12.55
N ALA A 65 -2.78 7.19 -11.28
CA ALA A 65 -3.53 8.29 -10.67
C ALA A 65 -2.98 9.69 -11.01
N GLY A 66 -1.86 9.79 -11.73
CA GLY A 66 -1.17 11.06 -12.03
C GLY A 66 -0.40 11.63 -10.84
N ALA A 67 0.13 10.76 -9.97
CA ALA A 67 0.90 11.08 -8.78
C ALA A 67 2.20 10.25 -8.69
N SER A 68 2.99 10.51 -7.66
CA SER A 68 4.27 9.87 -7.38
C SER A 68 4.41 9.55 -5.89
N MET A 69 5.47 8.83 -5.51
CA MET A 69 5.77 8.56 -4.09
C MET A 69 5.97 9.84 -3.29
N ASN A 70 6.43 10.94 -3.91
CA ASN A 70 6.63 12.24 -3.23
C ASN A 70 5.31 12.89 -2.80
N ASP A 71 4.21 12.52 -3.44
CA ASP A 71 2.88 13.04 -3.12
C ASP A 71 2.26 12.31 -1.92
N ILE A 72 2.88 11.22 -1.44
CA ILE A 72 2.40 10.47 -0.28
C ILE A 72 2.58 11.31 0.98
N VAL A 73 1.46 11.63 1.61
CA VAL A 73 1.43 12.34 2.90
C VAL A 73 1.25 11.38 4.08
N ARG A 74 0.75 10.16 3.83
CA ARG A 74 0.52 9.17 4.88
C ARG A 74 0.70 7.73 4.42
N THR A 75 1.34 6.93 5.27
CA THR A 75 1.33 5.46 5.21
C THR A 75 0.70 4.88 6.49
N ARG A 76 -0.15 3.87 6.35
CA ARG A 76 -0.64 3.05 7.48
C ARG A 76 -0.28 1.60 7.19
N MET A 77 0.50 0.99 8.09
CA MET A 77 1.02 -0.38 7.93
C MET A 77 0.42 -1.27 9.01
N TYR A 78 -0.24 -2.34 8.61
CA TYR A 78 -0.80 -3.35 9.50
C TYR A 78 0.07 -4.60 9.39
N VAL A 79 0.73 -5.00 10.48
CA VAL A 79 1.64 -6.15 10.52
C VAL A 79 1.09 -7.24 11.42
N THR A 80 1.39 -8.51 11.13
CA THR A 80 0.94 -9.65 11.95
C THR A 80 1.86 -9.98 13.12
N ASP A 81 3.11 -9.51 13.07
CA ASP A 81 4.10 -9.62 14.13
C ASP A 81 4.94 -8.33 14.17
N ILE A 82 4.60 -7.44 15.10
CA ILE A 82 5.26 -6.15 15.25
C ILE A 82 6.66 -6.27 15.86
N SER A 83 7.02 -7.42 16.44
CA SER A 83 8.41 -7.62 16.91
C SER A 83 9.42 -7.54 15.76
N LYS A 84 8.97 -7.78 14.52
CA LYS A 84 9.75 -7.68 13.28
C LYS A 84 9.68 -6.31 12.60
N TRP A 85 9.19 -5.27 13.28
CA TRP A 85 8.96 -3.95 12.70
C TRP A 85 10.17 -3.36 11.98
N GLU A 86 11.40 -3.68 12.39
CA GLU A 86 12.63 -3.19 11.75
C GLU A 86 12.76 -3.63 10.29
N GLU A 87 12.24 -4.81 9.93
CA GLU A 87 12.24 -5.30 8.55
C GLU A 87 11.36 -4.42 7.65
N ALA A 88 10.12 -4.17 8.07
CA ALA A 88 9.20 -3.27 7.38
C ALA A 88 9.71 -1.81 7.40
N GLY A 89 10.31 -1.37 8.51
CA GLY A 89 10.90 -0.04 8.66
C GLY A 89 12.08 0.19 7.71
N ARG A 90 12.95 -0.82 7.53
CA ARG A 90 14.06 -0.78 6.58
C ARG A 90 13.54 -0.66 5.15
N ALA A 91 12.54 -1.47 4.77
CA ALA A 91 11.90 -1.39 3.46
C ALA A 91 11.23 -0.03 3.21
N HIS A 92 10.48 0.49 4.19
CA HIS A 92 9.86 1.83 4.13
C HIS A 92 10.90 2.92 3.88
N ALA A 93 12.04 2.86 4.57
CA ALA A 93 13.11 3.83 4.42
C ALA A 93 13.75 3.85 3.02
N GLU A 94 13.63 2.79 2.21
CA GLU A 94 14.14 2.80 0.83
C GLU A 94 13.37 3.77 -0.06
N PHE A 95 12.07 3.92 0.19
CA PHE A 95 11.20 4.82 -0.55
C PHE A 95 11.11 6.20 0.10
N PHE A 96 11.07 6.26 1.44
CA PHE A 96 10.60 7.45 2.15
C PHE A 96 11.63 8.17 3.01
N ARG A 97 12.92 7.77 3.01
CA ARG A 97 13.95 8.41 3.86
C ARG A 97 14.02 9.94 3.71
N ASN A 98 13.75 10.44 2.50
CA ASN A 98 13.72 11.88 2.22
C ASN A 98 12.30 12.47 2.25
N ILE A 99 11.28 11.69 1.85
CA ILE A 99 9.88 12.14 1.77
C ILE A 99 9.24 12.29 3.16
N LYS A 100 9.48 11.32 4.05
CA LYS A 100 9.02 11.31 5.45
C LYS A 100 7.51 11.58 5.63
N PRO A 101 6.63 10.71 5.09
CA PRO A 101 5.19 10.85 5.30
C PRO A 101 4.82 10.62 6.77
N ALA A 102 3.63 11.06 7.17
CA ALA A 102 3.06 10.65 8.44
C ALA A 102 2.84 9.12 8.44
N THR A 103 3.34 8.41 9.45
CA THR A 103 3.36 6.95 9.42
C THR A 103 2.83 6.33 10.72
N SER A 104 2.02 5.28 10.57
CA SER A 104 1.61 4.39 11.65
C SER A 104 1.94 2.96 11.29
N MET A 105 2.44 2.18 12.26
CA MET A 105 2.58 0.73 12.17
C MET A 105 1.82 0.10 13.34
N ILE A 106 0.92 -0.83 13.05
CA ILE A 106 -0.05 -1.39 14.01
C ILE A 106 -0.02 -2.91 13.89
N GLU A 107 0.07 -3.60 15.02
CA GLU A 107 -0.10 -5.06 15.03
C GLU A 107 -1.57 -5.42 14.90
N VAL A 108 -1.87 -6.38 14.03
CA VAL A 108 -3.20 -6.96 13.85
C VAL A 108 -3.17 -8.47 14.03
N SER A 109 -4.29 -9.06 14.46
CA SER A 109 -4.32 -10.49 14.79
C SER A 109 -4.09 -11.44 13.60
N ARG A 110 -4.43 -11.01 12.38
CA ARG A 110 -4.25 -11.75 11.11
C ARG A 110 -4.59 -10.86 9.91
N LEU A 111 -4.11 -11.26 8.74
CA LEU A 111 -4.53 -10.75 7.42
C LEU A 111 -5.40 -11.81 6.71
N ILE A 112 -5.91 -11.49 5.52
CA ILE A 112 -6.83 -12.35 4.76
C ILE A 112 -6.22 -13.69 4.34
N ASP A 113 -4.89 -13.75 4.21
CA ASP A 113 -4.12 -14.94 3.90
C ASP A 113 -3.01 -15.12 4.95
N PRO A 114 -2.79 -16.33 5.49
CA PRO A 114 -1.80 -16.59 6.54
C PRO A 114 -0.34 -16.39 6.09
N GLU A 115 -0.05 -16.38 4.79
CA GLU A 115 1.29 -16.11 4.26
C GLU A 115 1.59 -14.60 4.16
N LEU A 116 0.56 -13.76 4.31
CA LEU A 116 0.71 -12.30 4.35
C LEU A 116 1.13 -11.83 5.74
N LEU A 117 2.17 -11.01 5.76
CA LEU A 117 2.75 -10.47 6.98
C LEU A 117 2.44 -8.98 7.18
N ILE A 118 2.06 -8.29 6.10
CA ILE A 118 1.80 -6.86 6.09
C ILE A 118 0.75 -6.45 5.05
N GLU A 119 -0.06 -5.47 5.41
CA GLU A 119 -0.96 -4.73 4.52
C GLU A 119 -0.73 -3.22 4.69
N ILE A 120 -0.73 -2.47 3.58
CA ILE A 120 -0.41 -1.03 3.60
C ILE A 120 -1.48 -0.22 2.87
N GLU A 121 -1.95 0.84 3.54
CA GLU A 121 -2.78 1.90 2.96
C GLU A 121 -1.96 3.17 2.77
N VAL A 122 -2.30 3.94 1.73
CA VAL A 122 -1.60 5.17 1.39
C VAL A 122 -2.58 6.28 1.04
N THR A 123 -2.33 7.47 1.58
CA THR A 123 -2.98 8.71 1.16
C THR A 123 -1.93 9.59 0.47
N ALA A 124 -2.24 10.07 -0.72
CA ALA A 124 -1.43 11.03 -1.46
C ALA A 124 -2.21 12.32 -1.78
N ILE A 125 -1.49 13.44 -1.84
CA ILE A 125 -2.02 14.76 -2.19
C ILE A 125 -1.10 15.38 -3.24
N ILE A 126 -1.64 15.66 -4.42
CA ILE A 126 -0.93 16.36 -5.49
C ILE A 126 -1.16 17.87 -5.39
N GLN A 127 -0.25 18.67 -5.97
CA GLN A 127 -0.51 20.09 -6.23
C GLN A 127 -1.34 20.22 -7.52
N GLU A 128 -2.38 21.06 -7.50
CA GLU A 128 -3.15 21.44 -8.69
C GLU A 128 -2.47 22.57 -9.47
#